data_AF-A0A7C1ILH7-F1
#
_entry.id   AF-A0A7C1ILH7-F1
#
_cell.length_a   1.000
_cell.length_b   1.000
_cell.length_c   1.000
_cell.angle_alpha   90.00
_cell.angle_beta   90.00
_cell.angle_gamma   90.00
#
_symmetry.space_group_name_H-M   'P 1'
#
loop_
_entity.id
_entity.type
_entity.pdbx_description
1 polymer ?
#
loop_
_entity_poly.entity_id
_entity_poly.type
_entity_poly.pdbx_seq_one_letter_code
_entity_poly.pdbx_strand_id
1 'polypeptide(L)'
;MQNDMITVVRPGVWNVPATTERDRLNCPGLSPVDRGNTMHTKTLIYFLLGMILLGINSGCAGMPAAPRAEPQTYWPDNEWRTSTPEEQGIDSAQILAMLGEIQQSDLNIHSILMIRHGYLVTEVYFPPYTRETKHPLHSISKSVTSTMTGIAIQAGYIESVRQNVLDFFPEIAKETEDENLKALTIEHLLTMSAGFNTNTLPNLNAQDPGVDTVEYILTHSNVLWQPGETFFYDSGLPHVLSAIIQKRSGLTLEGYARKKLFDPLGITDFRWGSDPQGITTGYSGLSLRPRDMAKFGYLYLHNGGWDEKQIVPAQWVQSSTTRHIETKGLMNAAEDDGYGYYWWIDSFGGYSAHGHGGQYIFVLPELDVVVVFTGGLPDPDFPSPHRLLETYLLPAVQSAQPLANNPQVLNQLATEIVKVQTPGEPAGTLPVIARQISGKTFQITGDASAVWPEMITFTFPGGNTYTSEMVMPGETIRNLGGLNNVFYMNQHGEAGEIISPLRGYWKDDRTFIEEQNFDLFSEIQFFIVTYTFEGKNVSIQVDSSMGYFPSLQATGELIE
;
A
#
# COMPACT_ATOMS: atom_id res chain seq x y z
N MET A 1 -41.52 -44.90 -21.38
CA MET A 1 -41.60 -44.27 -22.72
C MET A 1 -40.82 -42.97 -22.67
N GLN A 2 -39.72 -42.93 -23.42
CA GLN A 2 -39.05 -41.78 -24.05
C GLN A 2 -38.69 -40.57 -23.15
N ASN A 3 -37.40 -40.43 -22.79
CA ASN A 3 -36.33 -39.76 -23.55
C ASN A 3 -36.65 -38.28 -23.84
N ASP A 4 -35.89 -37.36 -23.23
CA ASP A 4 -34.95 -36.58 -24.02
C ASP A 4 -33.77 -36.07 -23.16
N MET A 5 -32.59 -36.16 -23.79
CA MET A 5 -31.28 -35.81 -23.27
C MET A 5 -31.07 -34.30 -23.35
N ILE A 6 -30.54 -33.69 -22.29
CA ILE A 6 -29.92 -32.36 -22.37
C ILE A 6 -28.42 -32.53 -22.14
N THR A 7 -27.69 -32.20 -23.20
CA THR A 7 -26.24 -32.23 -23.35
C THR A 7 -25.58 -31.21 -22.43
N VAL A 8 -24.70 -31.65 -21.53
CA VAL A 8 -23.81 -30.80 -20.75
C VAL A 8 -22.66 -30.35 -21.66
N VAL A 9 -22.63 -29.06 -22.00
CA VAL A 9 -21.49 -28.45 -22.71
C VAL A 9 -20.40 -28.14 -21.68
N ARG A 10 -19.24 -28.78 -21.85
CA ARG A 10 -18.02 -28.53 -21.07
C ARG A 10 -17.33 -27.24 -21.59
N PRO A 11 -16.84 -26.34 -20.72
CA PRO A 11 -15.89 -25.32 -21.14
C PRO A 11 -14.57 -25.96 -21.59
N GLY A 12 -14.08 -25.56 -22.76
CA GLY A 12 -12.89 -26.10 -23.39
C GLY A 12 -11.61 -25.80 -22.61
N VAL A 13 -10.78 -26.82 -22.49
CA VAL A 13 -9.38 -26.76 -22.09
C VAL A 13 -8.59 -26.04 -23.18
N TRP A 14 -7.99 -24.90 -22.87
CA TRP A 14 -7.05 -24.24 -23.77
C TRP A 14 -5.70 -24.96 -23.71
N ASN A 15 -5.45 -25.81 -24.70
CA ASN A 15 -4.11 -26.31 -25.02
C ASN A 15 -3.33 -25.20 -25.73
N VAL A 16 -2.30 -24.66 -25.08
CA VAL A 16 -1.26 -23.86 -25.74
C VAL A 16 -0.23 -24.82 -26.35
N PRO A 17 0.02 -24.81 -27.67
CA PRO A 17 1.03 -25.67 -28.25
C PRO A 17 2.43 -25.14 -27.95
N ALA A 18 3.29 -26.04 -27.48
CA ALA A 18 4.73 -25.82 -27.44
C ALA A 18 5.27 -25.67 -28.87
N THR A 19 5.88 -24.52 -29.17
CA THR A 19 6.71 -24.35 -30.36
C THR A 19 8.15 -24.08 -29.94
N THR A 20 8.99 -25.04 -30.26
CA THR A 20 10.46 -24.97 -30.30
C THR A 20 10.92 -24.19 -31.53
N GLU A 21 11.83 -23.24 -31.35
CA GLU A 21 13.00 -22.90 -32.20
C GLU A 21 13.46 -21.49 -31.78
N ARG A 22 14.53 -21.35 -30.99
CA ARG A 22 15.90 -21.07 -31.46
C ARG A 22 15.93 -20.13 -32.66
N ASP A 23 16.11 -18.84 -32.38
CA ASP A 23 17.00 -18.05 -33.21
C ASP A 23 17.88 -17.12 -32.38
N ARG A 24 19.17 -17.22 -32.70
CA ARG A 24 20.30 -16.56 -32.06
C ARG A 24 20.48 -15.20 -32.70
N LEU A 25 20.44 -14.12 -31.92
CA LEU A 25 21.06 -12.86 -32.33
C LEU A 25 22.45 -12.77 -31.69
N ASN A 26 23.45 -12.93 -32.56
CA ASN A 26 24.87 -12.70 -32.31
C ASN A 26 25.12 -11.23 -31.92
N CYS A 27 25.80 -11.01 -30.79
CA CYS A 27 26.72 -9.89 -30.63
C CYS A 27 28.15 -10.44 -30.53
N PRO A 28 29.11 -10.00 -31.36
CA PRO A 28 30.46 -10.55 -31.39
C PRO A 28 31.40 -9.83 -30.42
N GLY A 29 32.30 -10.56 -29.76
CA GLY A 29 33.52 -9.99 -29.17
C GLY A 29 34.04 -10.62 -27.87
N LEU A 30 34.52 -11.87 -27.93
CA LEU A 30 35.46 -12.46 -26.95
C LEU A 30 36.84 -11.75 -27.10
N SER A 31 37.68 -11.59 -26.07
CA SER A 31 38.35 -12.72 -25.39
C SER A 31 38.95 -12.38 -24.01
N PRO A 32 39.19 -13.42 -23.18
CA PRO A 32 39.88 -13.34 -21.89
C PRO A 32 41.40 -13.45 -22.07
N VAL A 33 42.17 -12.86 -21.16
CA VAL A 33 43.63 -13.02 -21.08
C VAL A 33 44.01 -13.82 -19.83
N ASP A 34 44.96 -14.72 -20.07
CA ASP A 34 45.52 -15.81 -19.29
C ASP A 34 46.16 -15.49 -17.93
N ARG A 35 46.29 -16.57 -17.15
CA ARG A 35 47.13 -16.71 -15.96
C ARG A 35 48.63 -16.62 -16.29
N GLY A 36 49.44 -16.09 -15.37
CA GLY A 36 50.86 -16.45 -15.30
C GLY A 36 51.80 -15.56 -14.48
N ASN A 37 52.35 -16.15 -13.41
CA ASN A 37 53.68 -15.91 -12.80
C ASN A 37 53.91 -14.84 -11.70
N THR A 38 53.91 -15.35 -10.45
CA THR A 38 55.03 -15.48 -9.49
C THR A 38 56.12 -14.40 -9.28
N MET A 39 56.50 -14.29 -7.98
CA MET A 39 57.71 -13.68 -7.34
C MET A 39 57.62 -12.16 -7.05
N HIS A 40 57.95 -11.61 -5.86
CA HIS A 40 58.85 -12.02 -4.79
C HIS A 40 58.43 -11.52 -3.39
N THR A 41 58.48 -12.44 -2.43
CA THR A 41 58.69 -12.23 -1.00
C THR A 41 60.05 -11.56 -0.75
N LYS A 42 60.09 -10.45 0.00
CA LYS A 42 61.20 -9.95 0.87
C LYS A 42 61.28 -8.41 0.95
N THR A 43 60.23 -7.74 1.43
CA THR A 43 60.36 -6.36 1.96
C THR A 43 59.37 -6.09 3.10
N LEU A 44 59.15 -7.07 3.98
CA LEU A 44 58.17 -6.98 5.07
C LEU A 44 58.68 -7.55 6.39
N ILE A 45 59.95 -7.32 6.75
CA ILE A 45 60.51 -7.77 8.05
C ILE A 45 61.36 -6.71 8.80
N TYR A 46 61.72 -5.57 8.20
CA TYR A 46 62.55 -4.55 8.89
C TYR A 46 61.88 -3.22 9.22
N PHE A 47 60.55 -3.09 9.05
CA PHE A 47 59.79 -1.90 9.47
C PHE A 47 59.02 -2.08 10.78
N LEU A 48 59.01 -3.30 11.36
CA LEU A 48 58.15 -3.68 12.48
C LEU A 48 58.80 -3.60 13.88
N LEU A 49 60.01 -3.07 14.02
CA LEU A 49 60.73 -3.03 15.30
C LEU A 49 61.30 -1.65 15.71
N GLY A 50 60.90 -0.57 15.02
CA GLY A 50 61.39 0.79 15.29
C GLY A 50 60.39 1.78 15.91
N MET A 51 59.13 1.39 16.13
CA MET A 51 58.08 2.29 16.67
C MET A 51 57.40 1.73 17.94
N ILE A 52 58.12 0.94 18.71
CA ILE A 52 57.74 0.63 20.10
C ILE A 52 58.80 1.30 20.96
N LEU A 53 58.40 2.35 21.68
CA LEU A 53 59.20 3.27 22.52
C LEU A 53 59.52 4.62 21.86
N LEU A 54 58.50 5.49 21.77
CA LEU A 54 58.54 6.94 22.06
C LEU A 54 57.31 7.61 21.46
N GLY A 55 56.32 7.97 22.28
CA GLY A 55 55.21 8.82 21.83
C GLY A 55 53.87 8.59 22.53
N ILE A 56 53.85 8.72 23.85
CA ILE A 56 52.63 8.96 24.62
C ILE A 56 52.14 10.38 24.26
N ASN A 57 50.82 10.56 24.16
CA ASN A 57 50.05 11.78 23.87
C ASN A 57 49.75 12.10 22.39
N SER A 58 48.90 11.27 21.79
CA SER A 58 47.98 11.71 20.75
C SER A 58 46.60 11.20 21.14
N GLY A 59 45.78 12.07 21.73
CA GLY A 59 44.39 11.74 22.03
C GLY A 59 43.68 11.28 20.77
N CYS A 60 42.95 10.16 20.86
CA CYS A 60 41.91 9.85 19.90
C CYS A 60 40.93 11.03 19.92
N ALA A 61 41.04 11.91 18.93
CA ALA A 61 39.90 12.73 18.53
C ALA A 61 38.89 11.73 17.95
N GLY A 62 38.04 11.19 18.84
CA GLY A 62 36.80 10.56 18.40
C GLY A 62 36.11 11.56 17.49
N MET A 63 35.61 11.07 16.35
CA MET A 63 34.61 11.81 15.61
C MET A 63 33.56 12.29 16.63
N PRO A 64 33.17 13.58 16.64
CA PRO A 64 32.12 14.02 17.54
C PRO A 64 30.92 13.13 17.25
N ALA A 65 30.43 12.45 18.29
CA ALA A 65 29.11 11.84 18.24
C ALA A 65 28.16 12.90 17.71
N ALA A 66 27.29 12.53 16.76
CA ALA A 66 26.23 13.41 16.30
C ALA A 66 25.55 14.03 17.54
N PRO A 67 25.23 15.34 17.52
CA PRO A 67 24.54 15.97 18.65
C PRO A 67 23.35 15.09 19.03
N ARG A 68 23.37 14.58 20.26
CA ARG A 68 22.29 13.76 20.78
C ARG A 68 21.03 14.62 20.66
N ALA A 69 20.06 14.18 19.84
CA ALA A 69 18.77 14.84 19.73
C ALA A 69 18.27 15.13 21.16
N GLU A 70 17.74 16.33 21.37
CA GLU A 70 17.18 16.66 22.69
C GLU A 70 16.20 15.56 23.12
N PRO A 71 16.18 15.16 24.40
CA PRO A 71 15.32 14.08 24.84
C PRO A 71 13.88 14.38 24.44
N GLN A 72 13.27 13.46 23.69
CA GLN A 72 11.90 13.52 23.19
C GLN A 72 10.94 13.81 24.35
N THR A 73 10.50 15.06 24.53
CA THR A 73 9.64 15.46 25.65
C THR A 73 8.14 15.32 25.35
N TYR A 74 7.78 14.80 24.18
CA TYR A 74 6.41 14.75 23.70
C TYR A 74 6.23 13.62 22.68
N TRP A 75 5.04 13.01 22.72
CA TRP A 75 4.58 11.97 21.80
C TRP A 75 3.27 12.40 21.12
N PRO A 76 3.10 12.12 19.82
CA PRO A 76 1.98 12.59 19.01
C PRO A 76 0.68 11.79 19.27
N ASP A 77 0.28 11.59 20.53
CA ASP A 77 -0.93 10.83 20.87
C ASP A 77 -2.18 11.48 20.26
N ASN A 78 -2.28 12.81 20.37
CA ASN A 78 -3.41 13.59 19.87
C ASN A 78 -3.10 14.33 18.57
N GLU A 79 -1.97 15.05 18.54
CA GLU A 79 -1.62 15.96 17.44
C GLU A 79 -0.11 16.01 17.26
N TRP A 80 0.34 16.11 16.01
CA TRP A 80 1.73 16.36 15.67
C TRP A 80 2.12 17.82 15.92
N ARG A 81 3.25 18.04 16.61
CA ARG A 81 3.92 19.35 16.58
C ARG A 81 4.46 19.60 15.18
N THR A 82 4.38 20.83 14.71
CA THR A 82 4.89 21.23 13.40
C THR A 82 6.18 22.03 13.53
N SER A 83 7.00 22.01 12.48
CA SER A 83 8.23 22.78 12.34
C SER A 83 8.42 23.15 10.88
N THR A 84 9.18 24.20 10.58
CA THR A 84 9.61 24.43 9.18
C THR A 84 10.63 23.38 8.73
N PRO A 85 10.72 23.08 7.43
CA PRO A 85 11.77 22.21 6.88
C PRO A 85 13.18 22.64 7.32
N GLU A 86 13.53 23.92 7.20
CA GLU A 86 14.86 24.43 7.51
C GLU A 86 15.24 24.25 8.98
N GLU A 87 14.30 24.48 9.91
CA GLU A 87 14.51 24.22 11.34
C GLU A 87 14.83 22.75 11.62
N GLN A 88 14.33 21.84 10.78
CA GLN A 88 14.64 20.42 10.85
C GLN A 88 15.75 19.99 9.90
N GLY A 89 16.58 20.90 9.38
CA GLY A 89 17.73 20.52 8.55
C GLY A 89 17.36 20.08 7.12
N ILE A 90 16.16 20.44 6.65
CA ILE A 90 15.58 20.04 5.36
C ILE A 90 15.47 21.25 4.43
N ASP A 91 15.88 21.08 3.18
CA ASP A 91 15.74 22.10 2.13
C ASP A 91 14.32 22.12 1.55
N SER A 92 13.56 23.17 1.88
CA SER A 92 12.18 23.34 1.41
C SER A 92 12.05 23.44 -0.11
N ALA A 93 13.13 23.79 -0.83
CA ALA A 93 13.12 23.87 -2.29
C ALA A 93 12.90 22.51 -2.96
N GLN A 94 13.40 21.42 -2.35
CA GLN A 94 13.20 20.06 -2.85
C GLN A 94 11.75 19.61 -2.70
N ILE A 95 11.12 19.96 -1.57
CA ILE A 95 9.70 19.67 -1.32
C ILE A 95 8.83 20.43 -2.32
N LEU A 96 9.14 21.71 -2.56
CA LEU A 96 8.45 22.52 -3.56
C LEU A 96 8.59 21.93 -4.97
N ALA A 97 9.79 21.46 -5.35
CA ALA A 97 10.03 20.82 -6.64
C ALA A 97 9.23 19.52 -6.79
N MET A 98 9.19 18.68 -5.76
CA MET A 98 8.38 17.45 -5.72
C MET A 98 6.89 17.76 -5.95
N LEU A 99 6.33 18.76 -5.26
CA LEU A 99 4.93 19.16 -5.46
C LEU A 99 4.68 19.63 -6.90
N GLY A 100 5.63 20.38 -7.48
CA GLY A 100 5.57 20.80 -8.87
C GLY A 100 5.56 19.64 -9.86
N GLU A 101 6.33 18.57 -9.59
CA GLU A 101 6.34 17.37 -10.42
C GLU A 101 5.03 16.58 -10.32
N ILE A 102 4.53 16.36 -9.10
CA ILE A 102 3.26 15.65 -8.86
C ILE A 102 2.13 16.30 -9.66
N GLN A 103 2.05 17.63 -9.66
CA GLN A 103 1.07 18.37 -10.46
C GLN A 103 1.29 18.25 -11.97
N GLN A 104 2.55 18.36 -12.43
CA GLN A 104 2.87 18.32 -13.86
C GLN A 104 2.63 16.94 -14.48
N SER A 105 2.87 15.89 -13.69
CA SER A 105 2.68 14.49 -14.08
C SER A 105 1.28 13.96 -13.78
N ASP A 106 0.40 14.78 -13.19
CA ASP A 106 -0.96 14.39 -12.76
C ASP A 106 -0.97 13.09 -11.95
N LEU A 107 0.02 12.92 -11.06
CA LEU A 107 0.10 11.73 -10.22
C LEU A 107 -1.04 11.78 -9.19
N ASN A 108 -1.83 10.71 -9.13
CA ASN A 108 -2.95 10.57 -8.20
C ASN A 108 -2.48 10.29 -6.76
N ILE A 109 -1.65 11.18 -6.21
CA ILE A 109 -1.24 11.21 -4.80
C ILE A 109 -2.34 11.91 -4.02
N HIS A 110 -2.78 11.29 -2.93
CA HIS A 110 -3.82 11.81 -2.04
C HIS A 110 -3.23 12.60 -0.87
N SER A 111 -2.09 12.14 -0.32
CA SER A 111 -1.41 12.88 0.75
C SER A 111 0.08 12.59 0.83
N ILE A 112 0.81 13.56 1.40
CA ILE A 112 2.25 13.46 1.70
C ILE A 112 2.50 14.04 3.10
N LEU A 113 3.08 13.23 3.98
CA LEU A 113 3.55 13.68 5.29
C LEU A 113 5.02 13.33 5.44
N MET A 114 5.80 14.28 5.97
CA MET A 114 7.19 14.05 6.37
C MET A 114 7.35 14.44 7.83
N ILE A 115 7.89 13.53 8.62
CA ILE A 115 8.17 13.69 10.03
C ILE A 115 9.69 13.62 10.19
N ARG A 116 10.28 14.56 10.93
CA ARG A 116 11.70 14.52 11.30
C ARG A 116 11.92 15.04 12.72
N HIS A 117 12.74 14.34 13.50
CA HIS A 117 12.99 14.67 14.92
C HIS A 117 11.71 14.86 15.76
N GLY A 118 10.65 14.10 15.42
CA GLY A 118 9.34 14.17 16.10
C GLY A 118 8.43 15.34 15.69
N TYR A 119 8.81 16.13 14.67
CA TYR A 119 8.01 17.21 14.12
C TYR A 119 7.45 16.85 12.75
N LEU A 120 6.19 17.20 12.50
CA LEU A 120 5.58 17.18 11.18
C LEU A 120 6.08 18.39 10.38
N VAL A 121 7.00 18.16 9.44
CA VAL A 121 7.68 19.20 8.66
C VAL A 121 6.97 19.51 7.35
N THR A 122 6.20 18.56 6.85
CA THR A 122 5.39 18.72 5.63
C THR A 122 4.14 17.89 5.79
N GLU A 123 3.01 18.49 5.42
CA GLU A 123 1.69 17.88 5.45
C GLU A 123 0.89 18.47 4.28
N VAL A 124 0.55 17.61 3.32
CA VAL A 124 -0.16 18.00 2.10
C VAL A 124 -1.27 17.00 1.83
N TYR A 125 -2.47 17.49 1.55
CA TYR A 125 -3.63 16.69 1.17
C TYR A 125 -4.23 17.18 -0.16
N PHE A 126 -4.16 16.36 -1.19
CA PHE A 126 -4.74 16.71 -2.48
C PHE A 126 -6.25 16.50 -2.43
N PRO A 127 -7.08 17.45 -2.91
CA PRO A 127 -8.52 17.32 -2.86
C PRO A 127 -9.01 16.04 -3.55
N PRO A 128 -10.04 15.39 -2.99
CA PRO A 128 -10.83 15.77 -1.81
C PRO A 128 -10.32 15.21 -0.50
N TYR A 129 -9.15 14.60 -0.50
CA TYR A 129 -8.60 13.98 0.69
C TYR A 129 -8.26 15.05 1.70
N THR A 130 -8.43 14.71 2.97
CA THR A 130 -8.18 15.59 4.10
C THR A 130 -7.40 14.84 5.17
N ARG A 131 -6.91 15.55 6.17
CA ARG A 131 -6.30 14.95 7.37
C ARG A 131 -7.17 13.92 8.09
N GLU A 132 -8.49 13.99 7.94
CA GLU A 132 -9.43 13.07 8.57
C GLU A 132 -9.81 11.88 7.67
N THR A 133 -9.38 11.90 6.40
CA THR A 133 -9.70 10.84 5.44
C THR A 133 -8.86 9.60 5.70
N LYS A 134 -9.54 8.50 6.07
CA LYS A 134 -8.92 7.18 6.15
C LYS A 134 -8.66 6.63 4.77
N HIS A 135 -7.53 5.97 4.61
CA HIS A 135 -7.15 5.26 3.40
C HIS A 135 -7.00 3.77 3.73
N PRO A 136 -7.56 2.87 2.92
CA PRO A 136 -7.15 1.48 2.87
C PRO A 136 -5.64 1.40 2.68
N LEU A 137 -5.01 0.63 3.53
CA LEU A 137 -3.56 0.49 3.59
C LEU A 137 -3.05 -0.63 2.69
N HIS A 138 -3.96 -1.45 2.15
CA HIS A 138 -3.64 -2.66 1.40
C HIS A 138 -2.53 -3.47 2.11
N SER A 139 -1.45 -3.80 1.40
CA SER A 139 -0.35 -4.62 1.90
C SER A 139 0.43 -4.04 3.08
N ILE A 140 0.32 -2.75 3.43
CA ILE A 140 0.88 -2.23 4.69
C ILE A 140 0.25 -2.93 5.90
N SER A 141 -0.98 -3.44 5.76
CA SER A 141 -1.65 -4.25 6.80
C SER A 141 -0.79 -5.44 7.25
N LYS A 142 0.04 -6.00 6.35
CA LYS A 142 0.96 -7.10 6.66
C LYS A 142 2.03 -6.67 7.67
N SER A 143 2.59 -5.46 7.54
CA SER A 143 3.57 -4.93 8.51
C SER A 143 2.93 -4.73 9.89
N VAL A 144 1.64 -4.40 9.96
CA VAL A 144 0.89 -4.38 11.22
C VAL A 144 0.67 -5.81 11.75
N THR A 145 0.31 -6.77 10.90
CA THR A 145 0.22 -8.19 11.29
C THR A 145 1.55 -8.74 11.82
N SER A 146 2.68 -8.41 11.19
CA SER A 146 4.03 -8.72 11.67
C SER A 146 4.27 -8.13 13.06
N THR A 147 3.90 -6.86 13.27
CA THR A 147 3.97 -6.22 14.58
C THR A 147 3.19 -6.99 15.64
N MET A 148 1.96 -7.40 15.30
CA MET A 148 1.11 -8.17 16.21
C MET A 148 1.67 -9.56 16.50
N THR A 149 2.33 -10.21 15.54
CA THR A 149 3.06 -11.47 15.76
C THR A 149 4.18 -11.29 16.80
N GLY A 150 4.96 -10.21 16.71
CA GLY A 150 5.98 -9.89 17.70
C GLY A 150 5.44 -9.69 19.11
N ILE A 151 4.33 -8.96 19.23
CA ILE A 151 3.61 -8.77 20.50
C ILE A 151 3.05 -10.10 21.01
N ALA A 152 2.52 -10.95 20.13
CA ALA A 152 1.99 -12.27 20.47
C ALA A 152 3.09 -13.22 20.97
N ILE A 153 4.30 -13.15 20.39
CA ILE A 153 5.47 -13.89 20.87
C ILE A 153 5.86 -13.42 22.27
N GLN A 154 5.95 -12.11 22.49
CA GLN A 154 6.25 -11.56 23.82
C GLN A 154 5.20 -11.97 24.86
N ALA A 155 3.93 -12.08 24.47
CA ALA A 155 2.84 -12.52 25.33
C ALA A 155 2.81 -14.05 25.57
N GLY A 156 3.66 -14.83 24.89
CA GLY A 156 3.70 -16.29 24.98
C GLY A 156 2.57 -17.00 24.24
N TYR A 157 1.86 -16.31 23.33
CA TYR A 157 0.85 -16.94 22.47
C TYR A 157 1.47 -17.74 21.33
N ILE A 158 2.64 -17.31 20.87
CA ILE A 158 3.51 -18.00 19.91
C ILE A 158 4.87 -18.15 20.60
N GLU A 159 5.48 -19.32 20.53
CA GLU A 159 6.73 -19.62 21.26
C GLU A 159 7.92 -18.88 20.65
N SER A 160 8.02 -18.89 19.32
CA SER A 160 9.03 -18.16 18.55
C SER A 160 8.70 -18.19 17.07
N VAL A 161 9.47 -17.46 16.25
CA VAL A 161 9.38 -17.56 14.78
C VAL A 161 9.69 -18.96 14.24
N ARG A 162 10.35 -19.82 15.03
CA ARG A 162 10.69 -21.20 14.64
C ARG A 162 9.59 -22.21 14.97
N GLN A 163 8.51 -21.78 15.63
CA GLN A 163 7.40 -22.67 15.93
C GLN A 163 6.74 -23.13 14.62
N ASN A 164 6.36 -24.40 14.55
CA ASN A 164 5.71 -24.94 13.36
C ASN A 164 4.28 -24.39 13.26
N VAL A 165 3.86 -24.06 12.04
CA VAL A 165 2.51 -23.56 11.75
C VAL A 165 1.46 -24.62 12.13
N LEU A 166 1.75 -25.89 11.84
CA LEU A 166 0.81 -26.99 12.10
C LEU A 166 0.63 -27.31 13.60
N ASP A 167 1.48 -26.79 14.48
CA ASP A 167 1.25 -26.91 15.94
C ASP A 167 -0.05 -26.20 16.36
N PHE A 168 -0.51 -25.23 15.57
CA PHE A 168 -1.76 -24.51 15.79
C PHE A 168 -2.96 -25.17 15.10
N PHE A 169 -2.74 -26.09 14.16
CA PHE A 169 -3.78 -26.73 13.36
C PHE A 169 -3.62 -28.27 13.39
N PRO A 170 -3.80 -28.91 14.55
CA PRO A 170 -3.56 -30.35 14.72
C PRO A 170 -4.47 -31.23 13.87
N GLU A 171 -5.63 -30.71 13.44
CA GLU A 171 -6.52 -31.33 12.46
C GLU A 171 -5.81 -31.52 11.10
N ILE A 172 -5.24 -30.46 10.53
CA ILE A 172 -4.48 -30.50 9.28
C ILE A 172 -3.20 -31.34 9.44
N ALA A 173 -2.51 -31.20 10.58
CA ALA A 173 -1.28 -31.91 10.88
C ALA A 173 -1.41 -33.44 10.83
N LYS A 174 -2.58 -33.98 11.20
CA LYS A 174 -2.85 -35.42 11.21
C LYS A 174 -3.13 -35.99 9.83
N GLU A 175 -3.65 -35.18 8.92
CA GLU A 175 -4.14 -35.62 7.62
C GLU A 175 -3.10 -35.43 6.51
N THR A 176 -2.20 -34.45 6.65
CA THR A 176 -1.19 -34.17 5.63
C THR A 176 -0.02 -35.16 5.63
N GLU A 177 0.34 -35.63 4.43
CA GLU A 177 1.58 -36.37 4.17
C GLU A 177 2.69 -35.47 3.59
N ASP A 178 2.41 -34.18 3.36
CA ASP A 178 3.37 -33.22 2.81
C ASP A 178 4.39 -32.80 3.86
N GLU A 179 5.63 -33.28 3.72
CA GLU A 179 6.73 -32.97 4.62
C GLU A 179 7.15 -31.49 4.59
N ASN A 180 6.97 -30.79 3.46
CA ASN A 180 7.25 -29.36 3.38
C ASN A 180 6.20 -28.58 4.15
N LEU A 181 4.91 -28.96 4.05
CA LEU A 181 3.85 -28.35 4.84
C LEU A 181 4.09 -28.54 6.35
N LYS A 182 4.53 -29.75 6.76
CA LYS A 182 4.91 -30.04 8.16
C LYS A 182 6.11 -29.23 8.65
N ALA A 183 7.00 -28.82 7.75
CA ALA A 183 8.17 -28.01 8.05
C ALA A 183 7.91 -26.49 8.02
N LEU A 184 6.69 -26.04 7.72
CA LEU A 184 6.36 -24.62 7.76
C LEU A 184 6.49 -24.06 9.18
N THR A 185 7.21 -22.95 9.30
CA THR A 185 7.37 -22.20 10.54
C THR A 185 6.74 -20.82 10.42
N ILE A 186 6.54 -20.15 11.54
CA ILE A 186 6.08 -18.75 11.59
C ILE A 186 7.03 -17.82 10.79
N GLU A 187 8.34 -18.07 10.82
CA GLU A 187 9.35 -17.34 10.05
C GLU A 187 9.06 -17.43 8.55
N HIS A 188 8.81 -18.65 8.03
CA HIS A 188 8.52 -18.85 6.61
C HIS A 188 7.27 -18.07 6.13
N LEU A 189 6.26 -17.91 7.01
CA LEU A 189 5.11 -17.07 6.70
C LEU A 189 5.50 -15.60 6.62
N LEU A 190 6.27 -15.09 7.58
CA LEU A 190 6.68 -13.69 7.71
C LEU A 190 7.64 -13.23 6.59
N THR A 191 8.48 -14.15 6.09
CA THR A 191 9.46 -13.86 5.03
C THR A 191 8.95 -14.15 3.63
N MET A 192 7.66 -14.49 3.48
CA MET A 192 7.06 -14.84 2.18
C MET A 192 7.82 -15.98 1.49
N SER A 193 8.22 -17.00 2.25
CA SER A 193 9.05 -18.10 1.76
C SER A 193 8.49 -19.46 2.12
N ALA A 194 7.15 -19.59 2.09
CA ALA A 194 6.46 -20.83 2.43
C ALA A 194 6.56 -21.91 1.34
N GLY A 195 7.12 -21.61 0.17
CA GLY A 195 7.35 -22.58 -0.90
C GLY A 195 6.15 -22.84 -1.82
N PHE A 196 5.04 -22.10 -1.64
CA PHE A 196 3.94 -22.05 -2.61
C PHE A 196 4.38 -21.33 -3.89
N ASN A 197 3.75 -21.68 -5.01
CA ASN A 197 4.01 -21.09 -6.33
C ASN A 197 2.83 -20.24 -6.86
N THR A 198 1.83 -20.02 -6.02
CA THR A 198 0.64 -19.22 -6.31
C THR A 198 0.25 -18.47 -5.05
N ASN A 199 -0.45 -17.36 -5.21
CA ASN A 199 -1.14 -16.72 -4.09
C ASN A 199 -2.21 -17.71 -3.60
N THR A 200 -2.13 -18.06 -2.31
CA THR A 200 -2.96 -19.11 -1.70
C THR A 200 -4.30 -18.59 -1.19
N LEU A 201 -4.47 -17.28 -1.15
CA LEU A 201 -5.72 -16.65 -0.73
C LEU A 201 -6.84 -16.95 -1.75
N PRO A 202 -7.97 -17.55 -1.33
CA PRO A 202 -9.11 -17.74 -2.21
C PRO A 202 -9.80 -16.42 -2.53
N ASN A 203 -10.64 -16.42 -3.58
CA ASN A 203 -11.57 -15.31 -3.79
C ASN A 203 -12.64 -15.34 -2.69
N LEU A 204 -12.44 -14.53 -1.64
CA LEU A 204 -13.33 -14.49 -0.46
C LEU A 204 -14.78 -14.10 -0.82
N ASN A 205 -15.00 -13.35 -1.91
CA ASN A 205 -16.33 -12.95 -2.36
C ASN A 205 -17.09 -14.10 -3.06
N ALA A 206 -16.37 -15.08 -3.58
CA ALA A 206 -16.93 -16.25 -4.27
C ALA A 206 -16.84 -17.53 -3.42
N GLN A 207 -16.20 -17.46 -2.25
CA GLN A 207 -16.00 -18.59 -1.37
C GLN A 207 -17.33 -18.95 -0.69
N ASP A 208 -17.64 -20.23 -0.66
CA ASP A 208 -18.72 -20.76 0.18
C ASP A 208 -18.37 -20.45 1.65
N PRO A 209 -19.23 -19.74 2.41
CA PRO A 209 -18.99 -19.45 3.82
C PRO A 209 -18.67 -20.69 4.69
N GLY A 210 -19.05 -21.89 4.24
CA GLY A 210 -18.73 -23.15 4.89
C GLY A 210 -17.31 -23.70 4.67
N VAL A 211 -16.49 -23.10 3.80
CA VAL A 211 -15.11 -23.55 3.53
C VAL A 211 -14.14 -22.82 4.45
N ASP A 212 -13.46 -23.54 5.36
CA ASP A 212 -12.40 -22.97 6.22
C ASP A 212 -11.29 -22.33 5.38
N THR A 213 -11.12 -21.01 5.51
CA THR A 213 -10.17 -20.23 4.69
C THR A 213 -8.72 -20.62 4.99
N VAL A 214 -8.42 -20.94 6.25
CA VAL A 214 -7.07 -21.32 6.69
C VAL A 214 -6.74 -22.72 6.21
N GLU A 215 -7.68 -23.65 6.32
CA GLU A 215 -7.55 -24.99 5.76
C GLU A 215 -7.33 -24.92 4.25
N TYR A 216 -8.11 -24.10 3.54
CA TYR A 216 -7.94 -23.89 2.10
C TYR A 216 -6.53 -23.36 1.78
N ILE A 217 -6.07 -22.30 2.44
CA ILE A 217 -4.73 -21.73 2.23
C ILE A 217 -3.64 -22.77 2.41
N LEU A 218 -3.72 -23.59 3.46
CA LEU A 218 -2.68 -24.54 3.82
C LEU A 218 -2.71 -25.84 3.01
N THR A 219 -3.86 -26.21 2.42
CA THR A 219 -4.04 -27.55 1.82
C THR A 219 -4.37 -27.52 0.33
N HIS A 220 -4.85 -26.40 -0.21
CA HIS A 220 -5.31 -26.34 -1.60
C HIS A 220 -4.16 -26.21 -2.62
N SER A 221 -3.02 -25.67 -2.19
CA SER A 221 -1.83 -25.50 -3.03
C SER A 221 -0.70 -26.40 -2.54
N ASN A 222 0.03 -27.00 -3.50
CA ASN A 222 1.19 -27.83 -3.17
C ASN A 222 2.37 -26.95 -2.74
N VAL A 223 3.10 -27.37 -1.71
CA VAL A 223 4.37 -26.74 -1.32
C VAL A 223 5.49 -27.31 -2.18
N LEU A 224 5.80 -26.61 -3.28
CA LEU A 224 6.70 -27.12 -4.32
C LEU A 224 8.19 -26.97 -3.97
N TRP A 225 8.53 -25.97 -3.17
CA TRP A 225 9.91 -25.64 -2.77
C TRP A 225 10.10 -25.88 -1.28
N GLN A 226 11.32 -26.14 -0.83
CA GLN A 226 11.54 -26.25 0.60
C GLN A 226 11.28 -24.88 1.24
N PRO A 227 10.52 -24.81 2.34
CA PRO A 227 10.28 -23.55 3.03
C PRO A 227 11.59 -22.85 3.40
N GLY A 228 11.66 -21.55 3.12
CA GLY A 228 12.85 -20.71 3.30
C GLY A 228 13.74 -20.55 2.05
N GLU A 229 13.56 -21.37 1.00
CA GLU A 229 14.44 -21.32 -0.17
C GLU A 229 14.16 -20.16 -1.13
N THR A 230 12.88 -19.86 -1.37
CA THR A 230 12.46 -18.93 -2.43
C THR A 230 11.42 -17.95 -1.91
N PHE A 231 11.57 -16.69 -2.29
CA PHE A 231 10.58 -15.65 -2.04
C PHE A 231 9.42 -15.77 -3.02
N PHE A 232 8.19 -15.82 -2.50
CA PHE A 232 6.97 -15.72 -3.27
C PHE A 232 5.94 -14.92 -2.46
N TYR A 233 5.54 -13.76 -2.99
CA TYR A 233 4.63 -12.85 -2.30
C TYR A 233 3.20 -13.42 -2.27
N ASP A 234 2.71 -13.76 -1.08
CA ASP A 234 1.45 -14.47 -0.89
C ASP A 234 0.57 -13.82 0.20
N SER A 235 -0.68 -13.52 -0.15
CA SER A 235 -1.64 -12.89 0.77
C SER A 235 -2.32 -13.90 1.70
N GLY A 236 -2.21 -15.21 1.47
CA GLY A 236 -2.72 -16.22 2.39
C GLY A 236 -1.89 -16.32 3.68
N LEU A 237 -0.57 -16.13 3.62
CA LEU A 237 0.34 -16.33 4.77
C LEU A 237 0.04 -15.38 5.96
N PRO A 238 -0.18 -14.07 5.76
CA PRO A 238 -0.59 -13.18 6.85
C PRO A 238 -1.98 -13.53 7.41
N HIS A 239 -2.87 -14.10 6.60
CA HIS A 239 -4.19 -14.55 7.05
C HIS A 239 -4.08 -15.72 8.03
N VAL A 240 -3.20 -16.69 7.74
CA VAL A 240 -2.88 -17.79 8.66
C VAL A 240 -2.32 -17.25 9.98
N LEU A 241 -1.43 -16.25 9.94
CA LEU A 241 -0.91 -15.61 11.17
C LEU A 241 -2.01 -14.91 11.97
N SER A 242 -2.93 -14.23 11.30
CA SER A 242 -4.12 -13.64 11.94
C SER A 242 -4.94 -14.69 12.68
N ALA A 243 -5.22 -15.82 12.03
CA ALA A 243 -5.95 -16.94 12.62
C ALA A 243 -5.23 -17.55 13.82
N ILE A 244 -3.90 -17.73 13.75
CA ILE A 244 -3.07 -18.22 14.86
C ILE A 244 -3.18 -17.29 16.06
N ILE A 245 -3.01 -15.98 15.85
CA ILE A 245 -3.09 -14.97 16.92
C ILE A 245 -4.51 -14.99 17.52
N GLN A 246 -5.54 -15.09 16.71
CA GLN A 246 -6.93 -15.15 17.18
C GLN A 246 -7.21 -16.41 18.01
N LYS A 247 -6.80 -17.59 17.52
CA LYS A 247 -6.95 -18.87 18.21
C LYS A 247 -6.28 -18.88 19.57
N ARG A 248 -5.11 -18.23 19.71
CA ARG A 248 -4.30 -18.23 20.94
C ARG A 248 -4.63 -17.10 21.91
N SER A 249 -4.99 -15.92 21.42
CA SER A 249 -5.33 -14.76 22.26
C SER A 249 -6.81 -14.70 22.65
N GLY A 250 -7.69 -15.35 21.88
CA GLY A 250 -9.15 -15.25 22.03
C GLY A 250 -9.74 -13.93 21.52
N LEU A 251 -8.95 -13.08 20.87
CA LEU A 251 -9.36 -11.81 20.28
C LEU A 251 -9.13 -11.86 18.77
N THR A 252 -9.99 -11.22 17.98
CA THR A 252 -9.67 -10.97 16.56
C THR A 252 -8.35 -10.20 16.44
N LEU A 253 -7.64 -10.32 15.32
CA LEU A 253 -6.40 -9.54 15.13
C LEU A 253 -6.69 -8.03 15.22
N GLU A 254 -7.83 -7.58 14.70
CA GLU A 254 -8.33 -6.21 14.88
C GLU A 254 -8.43 -5.83 16.36
N GLY A 255 -9.12 -6.64 17.18
CA GLY A 255 -9.34 -6.35 18.59
C GLY A 255 -8.06 -6.46 19.42
N TYR A 256 -7.14 -7.34 19.03
CA TYR A 256 -5.82 -7.44 19.63
C TYR A 256 -4.96 -6.22 19.29
N ALA A 257 -4.95 -5.79 18.02
CA ALA A 257 -4.25 -4.59 17.56
C ALA A 257 -4.81 -3.32 18.21
N ARG A 258 -6.14 -3.19 18.34
CA ARG A 258 -6.79 -2.12 19.10
C ARG A 258 -6.16 -1.97 20.48
N LYS A 259 -6.21 -3.06 21.26
CA LYS A 259 -5.81 -3.06 22.67
C LYS A 259 -4.31 -2.90 22.89
N LYS A 260 -3.49 -3.49 22.02
CA LYS A 260 -2.04 -3.63 22.26
C LYS A 260 -1.18 -2.67 21.45
N LEU A 261 -1.70 -2.12 20.36
CA LEU A 261 -0.97 -1.24 19.47
C LEU A 261 -1.69 0.11 19.36
N PHE A 262 -2.88 0.13 18.78
CA PHE A 262 -3.54 1.38 18.39
C PHE A 262 -3.99 2.27 19.56
N ASP A 263 -4.61 1.70 20.60
CA ASP A 263 -5.00 2.47 21.80
C ASP A 263 -3.76 3.13 22.47
N PRO A 264 -2.63 2.42 22.70
CA PRO A 264 -1.39 3.05 23.16
C PRO A 264 -0.84 4.18 22.29
N LEU A 265 -1.08 4.15 20.97
CA LEU A 265 -0.66 5.17 20.00
C LEU A 265 -1.69 6.32 19.87
N GLY A 266 -2.81 6.26 20.59
CA GLY A 266 -3.92 7.21 20.43
C GLY A 266 -4.63 7.09 19.06
N ILE A 267 -4.59 5.91 18.42
CA ILE A 267 -5.26 5.63 17.15
C ILE A 267 -6.62 4.99 17.48
N THR A 268 -7.68 5.80 17.51
CA THR A 268 -9.01 5.34 17.94
C THR A 268 -9.97 5.06 16.80
N ASP A 269 -9.79 5.72 15.65
CA ASP A 269 -10.64 5.62 14.47
C ASP A 269 -9.93 4.87 13.34
N PHE A 270 -10.08 3.56 13.34
CA PHE A 270 -9.58 2.67 12.29
C PHE A 270 -10.57 1.54 12.03
N ARG A 271 -10.36 0.83 10.94
CA ARG A 271 -11.13 -0.38 10.59
C ARG A 271 -10.21 -1.44 10.03
N TRP A 272 -10.51 -2.69 10.32
CA TRP A 272 -9.81 -3.83 9.73
C TRP A 272 -10.83 -4.94 9.44
N GLY A 273 -11.07 -5.18 8.14
CA GLY A 273 -12.05 -6.17 7.70
C GLY A 273 -11.71 -7.60 8.11
N SER A 274 -12.74 -8.45 8.17
CA SER A 274 -12.63 -9.89 8.41
C SER A 274 -13.19 -10.68 7.25
N ASP A 275 -12.76 -11.93 7.14
CA ASP A 275 -13.38 -12.91 6.25
C ASP A 275 -14.78 -13.35 6.77
N PRO A 276 -15.53 -14.16 6.01
CA PRO A 276 -16.84 -14.66 6.44
C PRO A 276 -16.83 -15.49 7.74
N GLN A 277 -15.69 -16.03 8.15
CA GLN A 277 -15.51 -16.77 9.41
C GLN A 277 -15.17 -15.86 10.60
N GLY A 278 -15.05 -14.56 10.36
CA GLY A 278 -14.71 -13.57 11.39
C GLY A 278 -13.22 -13.49 11.70
N ILE A 279 -12.35 -14.08 10.87
CA ILE A 279 -10.90 -13.94 10.97
C ILE A 279 -10.52 -12.62 10.30
N THR A 280 -9.95 -11.69 11.06
CA THR A 280 -9.42 -10.44 10.48
C THR A 280 -8.45 -10.77 9.36
N THR A 281 -8.57 -10.11 8.20
CA THR A 281 -7.90 -10.55 6.98
C THR A 281 -6.37 -10.60 7.11
N GLY A 282 -5.75 -9.66 7.83
CA GLY A 282 -4.31 -9.67 8.14
C GLY A 282 -3.38 -9.33 6.96
N TYR A 283 -3.78 -9.60 5.73
CA TYR A 283 -3.01 -9.31 4.52
C TYR A 283 -3.36 -7.96 3.85
N SER A 284 -4.55 -7.42 4.13
CA SER A 284 -5.11 -6.17 3.62
C SER A 284 -6.19 -5.66 4.57
N GLY A 285 -6.99 -4.66 4.16
CA GLY A 285 -8.25 -4.29 4.79
C GLY A 285 -8.15 -3.40 6.02
N LEU A 286 -6.94 -3.10 6.50
CA LEU A 286 -6.73 -2.04 7.50
C LEU A 286 -6.89 -0.67 6.82
N SER A 287 -7.61 0.25 7.45
CA SER A 287 -7.71 1.64 7.01
C SER A 287 -7.30 2.60 8.12
N LEU A 288 -6.36 3.50 7.84
CA LEU A 288 -5.85 4.52 8.77
C LEU A 288 -5.84 5.91 8.13
N ARG A 289 -5.80 6.95 8.97
CA ARG A 289 -5.51 8.32 8.53
C ARG A 289 -4.01 8.45 8.24
N PRO A 290 -3.57 9.33 7.32
CA PRO A 290 -2.14 9.51 7.03
C PRO A 290 -1.29 9.86 8.26
N ARG A 291 -1.84 10.63 9.21
CA ARG A 291 -1.18 10.93 10.49
C ARG A 291 -1.00 9.69 11.38
N ASP A 292 -1.94 8.75 11.35
CA ASP A 292 -1.86 7.50 12.13
C ASP A 292 -0.90 6.49 11.49
N MET A 293 -0.81 6.48 10.15
CA MET A 293 0.28 5.79 9.43
C MET A 293 1.65 6.32 9.87
N ALA A 294 1.79 7.65 9.99
CA ALA A 294 3.03 8.26 10.47
C ALA A 294 3.35 7.86 11.91
N LYS A 295 2.35 7.72 12.80
CA LYS A 295 2.58 7.21 14.16
C LYS A 295 3.12 5.78 14.15
N PHE A 296 2.60 4.92 13.28
CA PHE A 296 3.10 3.55 13.12
C PHE A 296 4.55 3.53 12.63
N GLY A 297 4.90 4.33 11.62
CA GLY A 297 6.29 4.49 11.18
C GLY A 297 7.19 5.05 12.28
N TYR A 298 6.70 6.02 13.05
CA TYR A 298 7.43 6.66 14.15
C TYR A 298 7.68 5.72 15.34
N LEU A 299 6.71 4.83 15.64
CA LEU A 299 6.91 3.75 16.60
C LEU A 299 8.10 2.86 16.20
N TYR A 300 8.20 2.50 14.91
CA TYR A 300 9.31 1.72 14.38
C TYR A 300 10.62 2.49 14.39
N LEU A 301 10.60 3.79 14.06
CA LEU A 301 11.77 4.68 14.16
C LEU A 301 12.35 4.68 15.59
N HIS A 302 11.47 4.61 16.60
CA HIS A 302 11.83 4.53 18.02
C HIS A 302 11.95 3.10 18.56
N ASN A 303 12.28 2.13 17.70
CA ASN A 303 12.49 0.72 18.08
C ASN A 303 11.34 0.13 18.91
N GLY A 304 10.10 0.49 18.59
CA GLY A 304 8.90 0.00 19.27
C GLY A 304 8.57 0.69 20.58
N GLY A 305 9.31 1.74 20.95
CA GLY A 305 9.06 2.58 22.12
C GLY A 305 8.03 3.68 21.82
N TRP A 306 7.14 3.93 22.76
CA TRP A 306 6.15 5.01 22.72
C TRP A 306 5.83 5.48 24.14
N ASP A 307 6.02 6.77 24.42
CA ASP A 307 5.68 7.39 25.72
C ASP A 307 6.13 6.55 26.94
N GLU A 308 7.44 6.35 27.05
CA GLU A 308 8.11 5.55 28.10
C GLU A 308 7.71 4.06 28.15
N LYS A 309 6.86 3.59 27.24
CA LYS A 309 6.42 2.20 27.16
C LYS A 309 7.07 1.51 25.96
N GLN A 310 7.51 0.28 26.17
CA GLN A 310 7.85 -0.62 25.07
C GLN A 310 6.57 -1.27 24.57
N ILE A 311 6.04 -0.80 23.44
CA ILE A 311 4.80 -1.32 22.84
C ILE A 311 5.09 -2.57 22.01
N VAL A 312 6.10 -2.48 21.15
CA VAL A 312 6.59 -3.60 20.32
C VAL A 312 7.98 -3.97 20.83
N PRO A 313 8.34 -5.24 21.02
CA PRO A 313 9.68 -5.60 21.49
C PRO A 313 10.76 -4.99 20.58
N ALA A 314 11.76 -4.30 21.15
CA ALA A 314 12.84 -3.69 20.37
C ALA A 314 13.59 -4.70 19.49
N GLN A 315 13.80 -5.91 20.01
CA GLN A 315 14.38 -7.01 19.23
C GLN A 315 13.48 -7.42 18.05
N TRP A 316 12.16 -7.38 18.21
CA TRP A 316 11.23 -7.66 17.12
C TRP A 316 11.36 -6.62 16.01
N VAL A 317 11.39 -5.33 16.35
CA VAL A 317 11.60 -4.26 15.36
C VAL A 317 12.89 -4.50 14.58
N GLN A 318 14.00 -4.73 15.28
CA GLN A 318 15.29 -5.00 14.62
C GLN A 318 15.24 -6.23 13.71
N SER A 319 14.65 -7.33 14.18
CA SER A 319 14.58 -8.57 13.40
C SER A 319 13.60 -8.45 12.23
N SER A 320 12.47 -7.76 12.39
CA SER A 320 11.46 -7.62 11.34
C SER A 320 11.91 -6.69 10.23
N THR A 321 12.82 -5.76 10.50
CA THR A 321 13.37 -4.81 9.53
C THR A 321 14.81 -5.17 9.12
N THR A 322 15.22 -6.42 9.32
CA THR A 322 16.47 -6.96 8.79
C THR A 322 16.18 -7.83 7.58
N ARG A 323 17.05 -7.79 6.55
CA ARG A 323 16.94 -8.64 5.37
C ARG A 323 17.10 -10.12 5.74
N HIS A 324 16.05 -10.91 5.53
CA HIS A 324 16.05 -12.38 5.68
C HIS A 324 16.10 -13.11 4.34
N ILE A 325 15.56 -12.51 3.28
CA ILE A 325 15.52 -13.12 1.94
C ILE A 325 15.74 -12.07 0.85
N GLU A 326 16.35 -12.49 -0.26
CA GLU A 326 16.59 -11.64 -1.44
C GLU A 326 15.34 -11.55 -2.31
N THR A 327 15.00 -10.34 -2.75
CA THR A 327 13.89 -10.04 -3.67
C THR A 327 14.37 -9.50 -5.01
N LYS A 328 15.69 -9.23 -5.14
CA LYS A 328 16.30 -8.58 -6.28
C LYS A 328 16.05 -9.36 -7.58
N GLY A 329 15.56 -8.67 -8.60
CA GLY A 329 15.26 -9.23 -9.92
C GLY A 329 13.87 -9.85 -10.06
N LEU A 330 13.04 -9.79 -9.01
CA LEU A 330 11.61 -10.09 -9.10
C LEU A 330 10.84 -8.84 -9.54
N MET A 331 9.85 -9.03 -10.40
CA MET A 331 9.00 -7.94 -10.89
C MET A 331 8.32 -7.26 -9.69
N ASN A 332 8.38 -5.93 -9.60
CA ASN A 332 7.95 -5.08 -8.47
C ASN A 332 8.92 -4.97 -7.26
N ALA A 333 10.10 -5.60 -7.29
CA ALA A 333 11.13 -5.48 -6.26
C ALA A 333 12.48 -4.99 -6.82
N ALA A 334 12.46 -4.28 -7.95
CA ALA A 334 13.68 -3.81 -8.62
C ALA A 334 14.43 -2.73 -7.80
N GLU A 335 13.74 -2.06 -6.89
CA GLU A 335 14.23 -0.94 -6.08
C GLU A 335 14.56 -1.35 -4.63
N ASP A 336 14.08 -2.52 -4.19
CA ASP A 336 14.30 -3.11 -2.87
C ASP A 336 15.45 -4.12 -2.88
N ASP A 337 16.32 -4.07 -1.87
CA ASP A 337 17.45 -5.00 -1.73
C ASP A 337 17.11 -6.24 -0.91
N GLY A 338 15.88 -6.39 -0.41
CA GLY A 338 15.42 -7.61 0.24
C GLY A 338 14.12 -7.48 1.02
N TYR A 339 13.76 -8.55 1.73
CA TYR A 339 12.56 -8.61 2.55
C TYR A 339 12.87 -9.05 3.99
N GLY A 340 12.22 -8.37 4.94
CA GLY A 340 12.21 -8.70 6.36
C GLY A 340 10.98 -9.51 6.75
N TYR A 341 10.47 -9.29 7.97
CA TYR A 341 9.18 -9.84 8.40
C TYR A 341 8.05 -8.88 8.02
N TYR A 342 7.54 -9.03 6.79
CA TYR A 342 6.57 -8.12 6.16
C TYR A 342 7.02 -6.64 6.07
N TRP A 343 8.32 -6.42 5.89
CA TRP A 343 8.91 -5.11 5.61
C TRP A 343 9.83 -5.22 4.39
N TRP A 344 9.76 -4.26 3.48
CA TRP A 344 10.72 -4.13 2.39
C TRP A 344 11.98 -3.45 2.91
N ILE A 345 13.14 -3.92 2.46
CA ILE A 345 14.45 -3.38 2.85
C ILE A 345 14.98 -2.54 1.70
N ASP A 346 14.98 -1.22 1.90
CA ASP A 346 15.24 -0.26 0.85
C ASP A 346 16.74 -0.15 0.54
N SER A 347 17.10 -0.10 -0.74
CA SER A 347 18.50 -0.07 -1.19
C SER A 347 19.24 1.23 -0.83
N PHE A 348 18.53 2.34 -0.68
CA PHE A 348 19.07 3.62 -0.20
C PHE A 348 19.26 3.68 1.33
N GLY A 349 18.91 2.60 2.04
CA GLY A 349 19.01 2.50 3.50
C GLY A 349 17.71 2.87 4.21
N GLY A 350 17.31 2.06 5.18
CA GLY A 350 16.01 2.13 5.83
C GLY A 350 15.15 0.94 5.47
N TYR A 351 13.85 1.08 5.70
CA TYR A 351 12.86 0.06 5.39
C TYR A 351 11.48 0.70 5.20
N SER A 352 10.62 -0.01 4.49
CA SER A 352 9.33 0.53 4.11
C SER A 352 8.22 -0.52 4.07
N ALA A 353 6.99 -0.04 4.30
CA ALA A 353 5.78 -0.80 4.10
C ALA A 353 5.06 -0.25 2.88
N HIS A 354 4.78 -1.12 1.90
CA HIS A 354 4.11 -0.74 0.65
C HIS A 354 2.70 -1.32 0.61
N GLY A 355 1.75 -0.52 0.16
CA GLY A 355 0.38 -0.92 -0.11
C GLY A 355 0.01 -0.47 -1.51
N HIS A 356 -0.70 -1.35 -2.23
CA HIS A 356 -1.20 -1.11 -3.58
C HIS A 356 -1.84 0.29 -3.73
N GLY A 357 -1.69 0.91 -4.90
CA GLY A 357 -2.21 2.26 -5.15
C GLY A 357 -1.30 3.41 -4.70
N GLY A 358 -0.08 3.15 -4.23
CA GLY A 358 0.84 4.21 -3.81
C GLY A 358 0.79 4.54 -2.32
N GLN A 359 0.32 3.60 -1.50
CA GLN A 359 0.38 3.71 -0.05
C GLN A 359 1.79 3.35 0.42
N TYR A 360 2.50 4.26 1.07
CA TYR A 360 3.84 4.00 1.60
C TYR A 360 4.02 4.55 3.01
N ILE A 361 4.76 3.80 3.83
CA ILE A 361 5.40 4.27 5.06
C ILE A 361 6.88 3.96 4.94
N PHE A 362 7.69 5.00 4.74
CA PHE A 362 9.14 4.91 4.77
C PHE A 362 9.66 5.25 6.16
N VAL A 363 10.59 4.46 6.68
CA VAL A 363 11.28 4.71 7.94
C VAL A 363 12.77 4.73 7.68
N LEU A 364 13.41 5.84 8.02
CA LEU A 364 14.82 6.13 7.76
C LEU A 364 15.53 6.41 9.09
N PRO A 365 15.93 5.37 9.85
CA PRO A 365 16.47 5.53 11.21
C PRO A 365 17.70 6.44 11.29
N GLU A 366 18.64 6.29 10.35
CA GLU A 366 19.88 7.08 10.32
C GLU A 366 19.62 8.59 10.08
N LEU A 367 18.47 8.94 9.51
CA LEU A 367 18.08 10.33 9.22
C LEU A 367 17.05 10.88 10.23
N ASP A 368 16.54 10.01 11.13
CA ASP A 368 15.42 10.27 12.04
C ASP A 368 14.16 10.78 11.28
N VAL A 369 13.86 10.14 10.14
CA VAL A 369 12.77 10.53 9.23
C VAL A 369 11.74 9.42 9.07
N VAL A 370 10.46 9.82 9.03
CA VAL A 370 9.35 9.00 8.53
C VAL A 370 8.65 9.77 7.41
N VAL A 371 8.38 9.10 6.29
CA VAL A 371 7.61 9.67 5.18
C VAL A 371 6.41 8.80 4.91
N VAL A 372 5.24 9.42 4.77
CA VAL A 372 3.99 8.76 4.41
C VAL A 372 3.49 9.31 3.09
N PHE A 373 3.14 8.40 2.18
CA PHE A 373 2.34 8.69 1.00
C PHE A 373 1.04 7.91 1.06
N THR A 374 -0.04 8.54 0.62
CA THR A 374 -1.27 7.84 0.20
C THR A 374 -1.62 8.25 -1.21
N GLY A 375 -2.26 7.38 -1.97
CA GLY A 375 -2.56 7.61 -3.38
C GLY A 375 -3.57 6.60 -3.95
N GLY A 376 -3.90 6.84 -5.21
CA GLY A 376 -4.65 5.94 -6.06
C GLY A 376 -3.91 5.82 -7.39
N LEU A 377 -2.66 5.39 -7.34
CA LEU A 377 -1.79 5.26 -8.50
C LEU A 377 -2.10 3.97 -9.25
N PRO A 378 -2.21 4.01 -10.59
CA PRO A 378 -2.27 2.78 -11.39
C PRO A 378 -0.92 2.02 -11.32
N ASP A 379 -0.92 0.74 -11.67
CA ASP A 379 0.26 -0.13 -11.54
C ASP A 379 1.56 0.41 -12.16
N PRO A 380 1.56 1.04 -13.37
CA PRO A 380 2.79 1.62 -13.92
C PRO A 380 3.40 2.72 -13.05
N ASP A 381 2.55 3.45 -12.32
CA ASP A 381 2.94 4.58 -11.49
C ASP A 381 3.09 4.18 -10.02
N PHE A 382 2.78 2.94 -9.65
CA PHE A 382 2.88 2.40 -8.29
C PHE A 382 4.24 2.65 -7.59
N PRO A 383 5.40 2.60 -8.28
CA PRO A 383 6.70 2.93 -7.68
C PRO A 383 6.96 4.44 -7.51
N SER A 384 6.06 5.31 -7.96
CA SER A 384 6.29 6.77 -7.94
C SER A 384 6.60 7.33 -6.55
N PRO A 385 5.96 6.92 -5.44
CA PRO A 385 6.34 7.41 -4.11
C PRO A 385 7.79 7.10 -3.73
N HIS A 386 8.30 5.92 -4.10
CA HIS A 386 9.69 5.53 -3.88
C HIS A 386 10.64 6.43 -4.70
N ARG A 387 10.35 6.61 -5.99
CA ARG A 387 11.09 7.54 -6.86
C ARG A 387 11.05 8.99 -6.36
N LEU A 388 9.89 9.50 -5.91
CA LEU A 388 9.73 10.85 -5.37
C LEU A 388 10.54 11.03 -4.08
N LEU A 389 10.56 10.02 -3.21
CA LEU A 389 11.40 10.00 -2.01
C LEU A 389 12.88 10.10 -2.39
N GLU A 390 13.37 9.23 -3.27
CA GLU A 390 14.77 9.22 -3.71
C GLU A 390 15.20 10.51 -4.42
N THR A 391 14.33 11.02 -5.29
CA THR A 391 14.67 12.16 -6.16
C THR A 391 14.67 13.47 -5.39
N TYR A 392 13.75 13.64 -4.43
CA TYR A 392 13.52 14.92 -3.77
C TYR A 392 13.73 14.88 -2.26
N LEU A 393 13.07 13.96 -1.55
CA LEU A 393 13.00 14.02 -0.10
C LEU A 393 14.29 13.54 0.59
N LEU A 394 14.96 12.51 0.07
CA LEU A 394 16.27 12.09 0.58
C LEU A 394 17.32 13.19 0.37
N PRO A 395 17.50 13.78 -0.85
CA PRO A 395 18.38 14.91 -1.05
C PRO A 395 18.02 16.17 -0.26
N ALA A 396 16.74 16.34 0.13
CA ALA A 396 16.30 17.46 0.95
C ALA A 396 16.92 17.43 2.35
N VAL A 397 17.25 16.26 2.88
CA VAL A 397 17.86 16.10 4.22
C VAL A 397 19.36 16.44 4.15
N GLN A 398 19.69 17.72 4.33
CA GLN A 398 21.06 18.23 4.13
C GLN A 398 21.90 18.27 5.41
N SER A 399 21.27 18.31 6.58
CA SER A 399 21.95 18.53 7.85
C SER A 399 21.22 17.91 9.04
N ALA A 400 21.96 17.48 10.06
CA ALA A 400 21.42 17.11 11.38
C ALA A 400 21.12 18.32 12.27
N GLN A 401 21.47 19.53 11.82
CA GLN A 401 21.22 20.80 12.49
C GLN A 401 20.37 21.71 11.59
N PRO A 402 19.67 22.71 12.15
CA PRO A 402 18.90 23.67 11.37
C PRO A 402 19.70 24.28 10.21
N LEU A 403 19.08 24.38 9.04
CA LEU A 403 19.61 25.15 7.91
C LEU A 403 19.39 26.65 8.14
N ALA A 404 20.09 27.48 7.35
CA ALA A 404 19.77 28.90 7.31
C ALA A 404 18.35 29.11 6.78
N ASN A 405 17.57 29.92 7.48
CA ASN A 405 16.19 30.22 7.10
C ASN A 405 16.14 30.84 5.68
N ASN A 406 15.28 30.28 4.82
CA ASN A 406 15.00 30.78 3.48
C ASN A 406 13.53 31.23 3.35
N PRO A 407 13.18 32.43 3.83
CA PRO A 407 11.79 32.88 3.90
C PRO A 407 11.13 33.00 2.52
N GLN A 408 11.91 33.21 1.45
CA GLN A 408 11.37 33.29 0.10
C GLN A 408 10.82 31.93 -0.35
N VAL A 409 11.62 30.87 -0.23
CA VAL A 409 11.21 29.52 -0.65
C VAL A 409 10.15 28.97 0.30
N LEU A 410 10.25 29.22 1.61
CA LEU A 410 9.22 28.86 2.57
C LEU A 410 7.85 29.46 2.23
N ASN A 411 7.81 30.75 1.85
CA ASN A 411 6.57 31.40 1.43
C ASN A 411 6.04 30.79 0.12
N GLN A 412 6.92 30.42 -0.82
CA GLN A 412 6.52 29.74 -2.06
C GLN A 412 5.94 28.35 -1.77
N LEU A 413 6.61 27.56 -0.93
CA LEU A 413 6.12 26.25 -0.50
C LEU A 413 4.78 26.36 0.21
N ALA A 414 4.64 27.28 1.17
CA ALA A 414 3.37 27.49 1.86
C ALA A 414 2.24 27.90 0.90
N THR A 415 2.55 28.76 -0.08
CA THR A 415 1.59 29.16 -1.12
C THR A 415 1.20 27.98 -2.00
N GLU A 416 2.17 27.16 -2.42
CA GLU A 416 1.90 25.99 -3.26
C GLU A 416 1.12 24.92 -2.49
N ILE A 417 1.42 24.69 -1.21
CA ILE A 417 0.62 23.79 -0.35
C ILE A 417 -0.82 24.29 -0.26
N VAL A 418 -1.06 25.59 -0.03
CA VAL A 418 -2.44 26.11 -0.03
C VAL A 418 -3.09 25.90 -1.40
N LYS A 419 -2.38 26.15 -2.49
CA LYS A 419 -2.89 25.99 -3.85
C LYS A 419 -3.25 24.53 -4.17
N VAL A 420 -2.38 23.56 -3.89
CA VAL A 420 -2.62 22.14 -4.21
C VAL A 420 -3.77 21.56 -3.38
N GLN A 421 -3.96 22.06 -2.15
CA GLN A 421 -5.02 21.63 -1.25
C GLN A 421 -6.36 22.35 -1.49
N THR A 422 -6.38 23.40 -2.32
CA THR A 422 -7.61 24.15 -2.60
C THR A 422 -8.38 23.46 -3.73
N PRO A 423 -9.66 23.09 -3.52
CA PRO A 423 -10.52 22.58 -4.57
C PRO A 423 -10.52 23.48 -5.81
N GLY A 424 -10.48 22.89 -7.01
CA GLY A 424 -10.44 23.60 -8.30
C GLY A 424 -11.57 24.62 -8.51
N GLU A 425 -11.32 25.54 -9.46
CA GLU A 425 -12.23 26.63 -9.85
C GLU A 425 -13.63 26.11 -10.26
N PRO A 426 -14.69 26.89 -10.02
CA PRO A 426 -16.05 26.51 -10.34
C PRO A 426 -16.23 25.93 -11.74
N ALA A 427 -17.13 24.95 -11.85
CA ALA A 427 -17.52 24.43 -13.15
C ALA A 427 -17.98 25.58 -14.03
N GLY A 428 -17.50 25.63 -15.28
CA GLY A 428 -18.01 26.57 -16.27
C GLY A 428 -19.52 26.42 -16.47
N THR A 429 -20.12 27.25 -17.34
CA THR A 429 -21.56 27.15 -17.61
C THR A 429 -21.94 25.75 -18.09
N LEU A 430 -22.86 25.09 -17.40
CA LEU A 430 -23.33 23.75 -17.78
C LEU A 430 -23.97 23.76 -19.17
N PRO A 431 -23.77 22.71 -19.99
CA PRO A 431 -24.46 22.54 -21.27
C PRO A 431 -25.99 22.57 -21.11
N VAL A 432 -26.70 22.98 -22.16
CA VAL A 432 -28.17 23.02 -22.16
C VAL A 432 -28.76 21.66 -21.83
N ILE A 433 -28.16 20.58 -22.33
CA ILE A 433 -28.63 19.21 -22.09
C ILE A 433 -28.60 18.85 -20.61
N ALA A 434 -27.64 19.34 -19.83
CA ALA A 434 -27.55 19.08 -18.38
C ALA A 434 -28.83 19.53 -17.67
N ARG A 435 -29.37 20.70 -18.04
CA ARG A 435 -30.65 21.21 -17.51
C ARG A 435 -31.85 20.40 -18.00
N GLN A 436 -31.77 19.87 -19.23
CA GLN A 436 -32.87 19.09 -19.82
C GLN A 436 -33.00 17.69 -19.20
N ILE A 437 -31.90 17.09 -18.75
CA ILE A 437 -31.88 15.75 -18.14
C ILE A 437 -31.90 15.79 -16.61
N SER A 438 -31.56 16.93 -16.00
CA SER A 438 -31.54 17.07 -14.54
C SER A 438 -32.88 16.69 -13.90
N GLY A 439 -32.84 15.78 -12.94
CA GLY A 439 -33.99 15.24 -12.22
C GLY A 439 -34.79 14.20 -13.00
N LYS A 440 -34.34 13.79 -14.20
CA LYS A 440 -35.00 12.76 -15.00
C LYS A 440 -34.27 11.43 -14.89
N THR A 441 -35.05 10.35 -14.97
CA THR A 441 -34.58 8.98 -14.80
C THR A 441 -34.45 8.27 -16.13
N PHE A 442 -33.34 7.56 -16.32
CA PHE A 442 -33.11 6.67 -17.45
C PHE A 442 -33.24 5.23 -16.96
N GLN A 443 -34.05 4.43 -17.64
CA GLN A 443 -34.04 2.99 -17.47
C GLN A 443 -32.89 2.41 -18.29
N ILE A 444 -32.03 1.61 -17.64
CA ILE A 444 -30.78 1.13 -18.24
C ILE A 444 -30.92 -0.33 -18.68
N THR A 445 -30.31 -0.64 -19.81
CA THR A 445 -30.14 -1.99 -20.34
C THR A 445 -28.68 -2.15 -20.72
N GLY A 446 -27.95 -2.96 -19.95
CA GLY A 446 -26.53 -3.23 -20.17
C GLY A 446 -26.25 -4.61 -20.74
N ASP A 447 -24.98 -4.85 -21.06
CA ASP A 447 -24.49 -6.18 -21.38
C ASP A 447 -24.70 -7.19 -20.24
N ALA A 448 -24.79 -8.48 -20.59
CA ALA A 448 -24.99 -9.56 -19.63
C ALA A 448 -23.71 -9.93 -18.84
N SER A 449 -22.58 -9.29 -19.16
CA SER A 449 -21.28 -9.55 -18.53
C SER A 449 -21.08 -8.79 -17.21
N ALA A 450 -21.95 -7.82 -16.90
CA ALA A 450 -21.87 -7.02 -15.69
C ALA A 450 -23.22 -6.81 -15.03
N VAL A 451 -23.19 -6.40 -13.77
CA VAL A 451 -24.37 -5.94 -13.04
C VAL A 451 -24.52 -4.45 -13.29
N TRP A 452 -25.57 -4.06 -14.00
CA TRP A 452 -25.89 -2.67 -14.28
C TRP A 452 -26.98 -2.17 -13.33
N PRO A 453 -27.00 -0.86 -13.02
CA PRO A 453 -28.18 -0.26 -12.41
C PRO A 453 -29.39 -0.49 -13.30
N GLU A 454 -30.55 -0.72 -12.72
CA GLU A 454 -31.83 -0.77 -13.43
C GLU A 454 -32.25 0.64 -13.87
N MET A 455 -31.92 1.65 -13.06
CA MET A 455 -32.24 3.05 -13.33
C MET A 455 -31.12 3.98 -12.86
N ILE A 456 -30.91 5.07 -13.60
CA ILE A 456 -30.00 6.16 -13.23
C ILE A 456 -30.72 7.50 -13.32
N THR A 457 -30.57 8.33 -12.30
CA THR A 457 -31.06 9.72 -12.27
C THR A 457 -29.92 10.66 -11.97
N PHE A 458 -29.71 11.68 -12.81
CA PHE A 458 -28.75 12.75 -12.55
C PHE A 458 -29.46 14.04 -12.14
N THR A 459 -28.91 14.76 -11.16
CA THR A 459 -29.38 16.12 -10.82
C THR A 459 -28.21 17.10 -10.90
N PHE A 460 -28.39 18.14 -11.71
CA PHE A 460 -27.43 19.23 -11.93
C PHE A 460 -28.03 20.54 -11.41
N PRO A 461 -27.85 20.86 -10.11
CA PRO A 461 -28.52 22.00 -9.47
C PRO A 461 -28.03 23.38 -9.96
N GLY A 462 -26.93 23.42 -10.73
CA GLY A 462 -26.19 24.64 -11.04
C GLY A 462 -25.17 24.95 -9.94
N GLY A 463 -23.88 25.02 -10.32
CA GLY A 463 -22.77 25.16 -9.38
C GLY A 463 -21.69 24.10 -9.62
N ASN A 464 -20.95 23.77 -8.56
CA ASN A 464 -19.75 22.92 -8.63
C ASN A 464 -20.01 21.44 -8.37
N THR A 465 -21.27 21.03 -8.23
CA THR A 465 -21.62 19.65 -7.87
C THR A 465 -22.79 19.14 -8.68
N TYR A 466 -22.89 17.83 -8.77
CA TYR A 466 -24.07 17.11 -9.23
C TYR A 466 -24.32 15.91 -8.32
N THR A 467 -25.50 15.33 -8.38
CA THR A 467 -25.78 14.05 -7.72
C THR A 467 -26.23 13.02 -8.74
N SER A 468 -25.85 11.76 -8.53
CA SER A 468 -26.38 10.61 -9.25
C SER A 468 -27.07 9.66 -8.28
N GLU A 469 -28.24 9.14 -8.67
CA GLU A 469 -28.94 8.06 -7.97
C GLU A 469 -29.00 6.87 -8.91
N MET A 470 -28.47 5.73 -8.46
CA MET A 470 -28.38 4.48 -9.22
C MET A 470 -29.16 3.41 -8.46
N VAL A 471 -30.23 2.89 -9.07
CA VAL A 471 -31.01 1.79 -8.51
C VAL A 471 -30.39 0.49 -8.97
N MET A 472 -29.71 -0.20 -8.05
CA MET A 472 -29.09 -1.51 -8.30
C MET A 472 -30.07 -2.63 -7.89
N PRO A 473 -29.87 -3.87 -8.35
CA PRO A 473 -30.64 -5.01 -7.84
C PRO A 473 -30.47 -5.15 -6.31
N GLY A 474 -31.50 -4.79 -5.55
CA GLY A 474 -31.53 -4.93 -4.09
C GLY A 474 -31.06 -3.71 -3.28
N GLU A 475 -30.53 -2.65 -3.90
CA GLU A 475 -30.11 -1.43 -3.20
C GLU A 475 -30.22 -0.15 -4.06
N THR A 476 -30.07 1.01 -3.45
CA THR A 476 -30.01 2.29 -4.17
C THR A 476 -28.79 3.07 -3.71
N ILE A 477 -27.89 3.33 -4.66
CA ILE A 477 -26.65 4.06 -4.45
C ILE A 477 -26.91 5.53 -4.79
N ARG A 478 -26.51 6.43 -3.90
CA ARG A 478 -26.56 7.88 -4.12
C ARG A 478 -25.17 8.44 -4.02
N ASN A 479 -24.76 9.19 -5.05
CA ASN A 479 -23.46 9.81 -5.12
C ASN A 479 -23.58 11.33 -5.22
N LEU A 480 -22.62 12.01 -4.60
CA LEU A 480 -22.31 13.41 -4.81
C LEU A 480 -20.99 13.46 -5.59
N GLY A 481 -20.99 14.12 -6.73
CA GLY A 481 -19.80 14.33 -7.54
C GLY A 481 -19.50 15.82 -7.77
N GLY A 482 -18.23 16.16 -7.91
CA GLY A 482 -17.79 17.52 -8.23
C GLY A 482 -17.72 17.77 -9.72
N LEU A 483 -18.13 18.96 -10.16
CA LEU A 483 -18.04 19.47 -11.54
C LEU A 483 -16.84 20.41 -11.75
N ASN A 484 -16.13 20.75 -10.67
CA ASN A 484 -14.97 21.64 -10.63
C ASN A 484 -13.63 20.89 -10.66
N ASN A 485 -13.60 19.72 -11.32
CA ASN A 485 -12.46 18.81 -11.38
C ASN A 485 -11.97 18.28 -10.00
N VAL A 486 -12.83 18.34 -8.98
CA VAL A 486 -12.54 17.89 -7.62
C VAL A 486 -13.40 16.67 -7.35
N PHE A 487 -12.78 15.56 -6.88
CA PHE A 487 -13.59 14.43 -6.42
C PHE A 487 -14.39 14.82 -5.19
N TYR A 488 -15.54 14.22 -4.96
CA TYR A 488 -16.30 14.33 -3.73
C TYR A 488 -16.37 12.94 -3.11
N MET A 489 -16.15 12.87 -1.80
CA MET A 489 -16.07 11.61 -1.08
C MET A 489 -17.46 11.02 -0.86
N ASN A 490 -17.72 9.85 -1.45
CA ASN A 490 -18.90 9.04 -1.16
C ASN A 490 -18.52 7.83 -0.30
N GLN A 491 -19.48 7.33 0.48
CA GLN A 491 -19.32 6.14 1.32
C GLN A 491 -20.52 5.23 1.10
N HIS A 492 -20.24 3.95 0.82
CA HIS A 492 -21.25 2.93 0.55
C HIS A 492 -21.07 1.68 1.43
N GLY A 493 -22.10 0.83 1.49
CA GLY A 493 -22.17 -0.35 2.37
C GLY A 493 -22.68 -0.04 3.78
N GLU A 494 -23.06 -1.07 4.54
CA GLU A 494 -23.74 -0.96 5.84
C GLU A 494 -22.97 -0.12 6.88
N ALA A 495 -21.65 -0.02 6.73
CA ALA A 495 -20.81 0.80 7.59
C ALA A 495 -20.02 1.90 6.85
N GLY A 496 -20.24 2.15 5.56
CA GLY A 496 -19.39 3.08 4.79
C GLY A 496 -17.98 2.50 4.52
N GLU A 497 -17.95 1.22 4.21
CA GLU A 497 -16.73 0.44 4.01
C GLU A 497 -16.11 0.65 2.64
N ILE A 498 -16.93 1.04 1.67
CA ILE A 498 -16.50 1.38 0.32
C ILE A 498 -16.39 2.89 0.26
N ILE A 499 -15.16 3.38 0.05
CA ILE A 499 -14.92 4.80 -0.17
C ILE A 499 -14.89 5.03 -1.68
N SER A 500 -15.76 5.90 -2.17
CA SER A 500 -15.88 6.20 -3.60
C SER A 500 -15.77 7.69 -3.90
N PRO A 501 -14.54 8.22 -4.02
CA PRO A 501 -14.31 9.56 -4.56
C PRO A 501 -14.85 9.63 -5.99
N LEU A 502 -15.70 10.62 -6.25
CA LEU A 502 -16.37 10.81 -7.54
C LEU A 502 -16.23 12.26 -8.03
N ARG A 503 -15.78 12.45 -9.27
CA ARG A 503 -15.94 13.73 -9.98
C ARG A 503 -16.58 13.47 -11.33
N GLY A 504 -17.10 14.54 -11.95
CA GLY A 504 -17.55 14.48 -13.32
C GLY A 504 -17.30 15.79 -14.05
N TYR A 505 -17.26 15.72 -15.37
CA TYR A 505 -17.11 16.90 -16.22
C TYR A 505 -17.77 16.67 -17.58
N TRP A 506 -18.17 17.77 -18.21
CA TRP A 506 -18.69 17.73 -19.57
C TRP A 506 -17.52 17.85 -20.55
N LYS A 507 -17.29 16.80 -21.35
CA LYS A 507 -16.27 16.80 -22.41
C LYS A 507 -16.71 17.65 -23.60
N ASP A 508 -18.01 17.67 -23.87
CA ASP A 508 -18.67 18.47 -24.89
C ASP A 508 -20.16 18.68 -24.53
N ASP A 509 -20.95 19.25 -25.45
CA ASP A 509 -22.37 19.56 -25.22
C ASP A 509 -23.28 18.35 -24.98
N ARG A 510 -22.80 17.13 -25.19
CA ARG A 510 -23.59 15.88 -25.10
C ARG A 510 -22.92 14.79 -24.28
N THR A 511 -21.63 14.90 -24.01
CA THR A 511 -20.84 13.87 -23.35
C THR A 511 -20.48 14.30 -21.93
N PHE A 512 -21.03 13.59 -20.95
CA PHE A 512 -20.67 13.71 -19.54
C PHE A 512 -19.76 12.55 -19.15
N ILE A 513 -18.66 12.83 -18.47
CA ILE A 513 -17.71 11.83 -17.98
C ILE A 513 -17.75 11.86 -16.47
N GLU A 514 -17.94 10.71 -15.84
CA GLU A 514 -17.69 10.49 -14.42
C GLU A 514 -16.37 9.74 -14.24
N GLU A 515 -15.53 10.23 -13.35
CA GLU A 515 -14.35 9.53 -12.87
C GLU A 515 -14.60 9.07 -11.44
N GLN A 516 -14.58 7.76 -11.25
CA GLN A 516 -14.90 7.14 -9.98
C GLN A 516 -13.73 6.28 -9.53
N ASN A 517 -13.25 6.58 -8.33
CA ASN A 517 -12.27 5.73 -7.65
C ASN A 517 -13.07 4.85 -6.69
N PHE A 518 -12.82 3.55 -6.69
CA PHE A 518 -13.29 2.63 -5.65
C PHE A 518 -12.09 2.17 -4.86
N ASP A 519 -12.06 2.58 -3.61
CA ASP A 519 -11.09 2.07 -2.66
C ASP A 519 -11.74 0.88 -1.95
N LEU A 520 -11.51 -0.33 -2.51
CA LEU A 520 -12.04 -1.58 -1.98
C LEU A 520 -11.05 -2.17 -0.98
N PHE A 521 -11.54 -3.07 -0.12
CA PHE A 521 -10.75 -3.74 0.92
C PHE A 521 -9.44 -4.40 0.42
N SER A 522 -9.35 -4.78 -0.85
CA SER A 522 -8.19 -5.46 -1.44
C SER A 522 -7.62 -4.79 -2.68
N GLU A 523 -8.34 -3.87 -3.32
CA GLU A 523 -7.99 -3.30 -4.63
C GLU A 523 -8.40 -1.84 -4.70
N ILE A 524 -7.66 -1.05 -5.49
CA ILE A 524 -8.15 0.27 -5.91
C ILE A 524 -8.56 0.13 -7.37
N GLN A 525 -9.82 0.42 -7.66
CA GLN A 525 -10.35 0.41 -9.02
C GLN A 525 -10.67 1.82 -9.47
N PHE A 526 -10.32 2.13 -10.71
CA PHE A 526 -10.60 3.42 -11.31
C PHE A 526 -11.47 3.19 -12.52
N PHE A 527 -12.67 3.76 -12.49
CA PHE A 527 -13.58 3.73 -13.61
C PHE A 527 -13.73 5.11 -14.22
N ILE A 528 -13.67 5.14 -15.54
CA ILE A 528 -14.10 6.27 -16.34
C ILE A 528 -15.43 5.85 -16.95
N VAL A 529 -16.51 6.51 -16.54
CA VAL A 529 -17.85 6.26 -17.07
C VAL A 529 -18.23 7.39 -18.00
N THR A 530 -18.36 7.08 -19.28
CA THR A 530 -18.73 8.03 -20.33
C THR A 530 -20.21 7.89 -20.65
N TYR A 531 -20.97 8.96 -20.43
CA TYR A 531 -22.38 9.09 -20.76
C TYR A 531 -22.53 10.00 -21.99
N THR A 532 -23.09 9.48 -23.07
CA THR A 532 -23.36 10.25 -24.29
C THR A 532 -24.86 10.36 -24.51
N PHE A 533 -25.39 11.58 -24.43
CA PHE A 533 -26.84 11.83 -24.49
C PHE A 533 -27.31 12.21 -25.89
N GLU A 534 -28.33 11.52 -26.40
CA GLU A 534 -28.97 11.76 -27.69
C GLU A 534 -30.50 11.76 -27.56
N GLY A 535 -31.09 12.95 -27.38
CA GLY A 535 -32.53 13.10 -27.25
C GLY A 535 -33.05 12.48 -25.95
N LYS A 536 -33.81 11.38 -26.07
CA LYS A 536 -34.31 10.60 -24.92
C LYS A 536 -33.39 9.45 -24.54
N ASN A 537 -32.30 9.22 -25.28
CA ASN A 537 -31.42 8.08 -25.07
C ASN A 537 -30.09 8.50 -24.45
N VAL A 538 -29.46 7.58 -23.73
CA VAL A 538 -28.08 7.68 -23.25
C VAL A 538 -27.32 6.42 -23.62
N SER A 539 -26.10 6.57 -24.12
CA SER A 539 -25.14 5.48 -24.24
C SER A 539 -24.14 5.59 -23.09
N ILE A 540 -23.82 4.47 -22.46
CA ILE A 540 -22.92 4.38 -21.31
C ILE A 540 -21.77 3.46 -21.68
N GLN A 541 -20.55 3.95 -21.51
CA GLN A 541 -19.33 3.16 -21.61
C GLN A 541 -18.58 3.24 -20.28
N VAL A 542 -18.18 2.09 -19.75
CA VAL A 542 -17.37 2.01 -18.53
C VAL A 542 -16.01 1.43 -18.90
N ASP A 543 -14.96 2.21 -18.68
CA ASP A 543 -13.57 1.79 -18.89
C ASP A 543 -12.84 1.71 -17.54
N SER A 544 -12.08 0.63 -17.34
CA SER A 544 -11.16 0.52 -16.19
C SER A 544 -9.79 1.09 -16.58
N SER A 545 -9.27 2.06 -15.82
CA SER A 545 -7.96 2.65 -16.15
C SER A 545 -6.80 1.66 -16.05
N MET A 546 -6.99 0.57 -15.30
CA MET A 546 -5.99 -0.45 -15.06
C MET A 546 -6.03 -1.59 -16.09
N GLY A 547 -6.99 -1.58 -17.02
CA GLY A 547 -7.10 -2.59 -18.08
C GLY A 547 -7.45 -4.01 -17.61
N TYR A 548 -7.75 -4.20 -16.31
CA TYR A 548 -8.15 -5.49 -15.74
C TYR A 548 -9.51 -5.98 -16.23
N PHE A 549 -10.37 -5.05 -16.64
CA PHE A 549 -11.71 -5.33 -17.11
C PHE A 549 -11.89 -4.88 -18.56
N PRO A 550 -12.59 -5.69 -19.39
CA PRO A 550 -12.99 -5.22 -20.72
C PRO A 550 -13.91 -4.01 -20.57
N SER A 551 -13.88 -3.09 -21.54
CA SER A 551 -14.84 -1.99 -21.62
C SER A 551 -16.26 -2.55 -21.64
N LEU A 552 -17.09 -2.08 -20.70
CA LEU A 552 -18.49 -2.47 -20.59
C LEU A 552 -19.38 -1.43 -21.26
N GLN A 553 -20.52 -1.88 -21.81
CA GLN A 553 -21.45 -1.00 -22.50
C GLN A 553 -22.90 -1.20 -22.06
N ALA A 554 -23.61 -0.09 -21.94
CA ALA A 554 -25.05 -0.08 -21.74
C ALA A 554 -25.71 1.05 -22.52
N THR A 555 -27.02 0.93 -22.68
CA THR A 555 -27.87 2.01 -23.16
C THR A 555 -28.95 2.30 -22.14
N GLY A 556 -29.51 3.50 -22.20
CA GLY A 556 -30.66 3.87 -21.40
C GLY A 556 -31.65 4.72 -22.17
N GLU A 557 -32.91 4.62 -21.80
CA GLU A 557 -34.00 5.43 -22.33
C GLU A 557 -34.67 6.19 -21.19
N LEU A 558 -34.96 7.46 -21.44
CA LEU A 558 -35.65 8.35 -20.52
C LEU A 558 -37.08 7.85 -20.27
N ILE A 559 -37.41 7.57 -19.01
CA ILE A 559 -38.78 7.24 -18.60
C ILE A 559 -39.52 8.52 -18.20
N GLU A 560 -40.79 8.63 -18.61
CA GLU A 560 -41.66 9.80 -18.35
C GLU A 560 -42.32 9.79 -16.97
#